data_AF-A0AAN9BHF3-F1
#
_entry.id   AF-A0AAN9BHF3-F1
#
_cell.length_a   1.000
_cell.length_b   1.000
_cell.length_c   1.000
_cell.angle_alpha   90.00
_cell.angle_beta   90.00
_cell.angle_gamma   90.00
#
_symmetry.space_group_name_H-M   'P 1'
#
loop_
_entity.id
_entity.type
_entity.pdbx_description
1 polymer ?
#
loop_
_entity_poly.entity_id
_entity_poly.type
_entity_poly.pdbx_seq_one_letter_code
_entity_poly.pdbx_strand_id
1 'polypeptide(L)'
;MCRDTYFHYTDKEGLRGILRTMVILKSPSGRHGPGVYLTTIGPDNGWDNVTTNNWGGTFAGNEGKADYAISMKLPREKVTRCDSSRVDIYLFGEDVVLQRVNFRLHSKNSDHEAVRKEAEINYRCTLL
;
A
#
# COMPACT_ATOMS: atom_id res chain seq x y z
N MET A 1 20.04 10.01 6.72
CA MET A 1 18.68 10.30 6.22
C MET A 1 17.68 9.54 7.08
N CYS A 2 16.72 10.24 7.68
CA CYS A 2 15.68 9.60 8.51
C CYS A 2 14.67 8.90 7.60
N ARG A 3 14.27 7.68 7.98
CA ARG A 3 13.25 6.91 7.27
C ARG A 3 12.11 6.60 8.23
N ASP A 4 10.89 6.77 7.74
CA ASP A 4 9.68 6.39 8.46
C ASP A 4 9.00 5.21 7.78
N THR A 5 8.15 4.52 8.54
CA THR A 5 7.33 3.44 8.02
C THR A 5 6.03 4.01 7.48
N TYR A 6 5.73 3.66 6.23
CA TYR A 6 4.47 3.99 5.57
C TYR A 6 3.80 2.71 5.09
N PHE A 7 2.48 2.78 4.94
CA PHE A 7 1.64 1.68 4.50
C PHE A 7 0.89 2.07 3.23
N HIS A 8 0.91 1.19 2.24
CA HIS A 8 0.05 1.26 1.06
C HIS A 8 -1.00 0.16 1.16
N TYR A 9 -2.28 0.54 1.22
CA TYR A 9 -3.39 -0.40 1.25
C TYR A 9 -3.88 -0.67 -0.17
N THR A 10 -4.22 -1.94 -0.44
CA THR A 10 -4.66 -2.39 -1.76
C THR A 10 -5.63 -3.57 -1.62
N ASP A 11 -6.35 -3.85 -2.69
CA ASP A 11 -7.09 -5.09 -2.89
C ASP A 11 -6.18 -6.24 -3.37
N LYS A 12 -6.78 -7.42 -3.52
CA LYS A 12 -6.10 -8.64 -3.98
C LYS A 12 -5.47 -8.50 -5.37
N GLU A 13 -6.17 -7.88 -6.31
CA GLU A 13 -5.70 -7.74 -7.69
C GLU A 13 -4.55 -6.74 -7.80
N GLY A 14 -4.65 -5.62 -7.08
CA GLY A 14 -3.57 -4.65 -6.93
C GLY A 14 -2.34 -5.28 -6.29
N LEU A 15 -2.51 -6.08 -5.23
CA LEU A 15 -1.39 -6.83 -4.65
C LEU A 15 -0.75 -7.80 -5.66
N ARG A 16 -1.55 -8.57 -6.41
CA ARG A 16 -1.02 -9.45 -7.47
C ARG A 16 -0.22 -8.70 -8.52
N GLY A 17 -0.73 -7.55 -8.97
CA GLY A 17 -0.02 -6.66 -9.89
C GLY A 17 1.32 -6.19 -9.33
N ILE A 18 1.31 -5.71 -8.08
CA ILE A 18 2.50 -5.22 -7.38
C ILE A 18 3.53 -6.34 -7.18
N LEU A 19 3.11 -7.55 -6.79
CA LEU A 19 4.03 -8.67 -6.59
C LEU A 19 4.61 -9.20 -7.90
N ARG A 20 3.86 -9.11 -9.01
CA ARG A 20 4.35 -9.48 -10.34
C ARG A 20 5.41 -8.51 -10.86
N THR A 21 5.21 -7.21 -10.66
CA THR A 21 6.13 -6.17 -11.16
C THR A 21 7.19 -5.76 -10.16
N MET A 22 6.99 -6.07 -8.87
CA MET A 22 7.72 -5.53 -7.73
C MET A 22 7.68 -3.99 -7.66
N VAL A 23 6.63 -3.37 -8.20
CA VAL A 23 6.47 -1.91 -8.26
C VAL A 23 5.05 -1.51 -7.86
N ILE A 24 4.96 -0.56 -6.93
CA ILE A 24 3.72 0.20 -6.69
C ILE A 24 3.76 1.40 -7.61
N LEU A 25 2.94 1.34 -8.66
CA LEU A 25 2.83 2.42 -9.63
C LEU A 25 2.14 3.62 -9.00
N LYS A 26 2.69 4.81 -9.23
CA LYS A 26 2.04 6.05 -8.82
C LYS A 26 0.73 6.22 -9.60
N SER A 27 -0.29 6.73 -8.92
CA SER A 27 -1.50 7.13 -9.61
C SER A 27 -1.20 8.38 -10.47
N PRO A 28 -1.63 8.44 -11.74
CA PRO A 28 -1.48 9.63 -12.58
C PRO A 28 -2.43 10.75 -12.15
N SER A 29 -3.51 10.41 -11.43
CA SER A 29 -4.55 11.34 -11.00
C SER A 29 -5.20 10.83 -9.72
N GLY A 30 -5.15 11.63 -8.66
CA GLY A 30 -5.86 11.33 -7.42
C GLY A 30 -6.28 12.62 -6.73
N ARG A 31 -7.09 12.50 -5.67
CA ARG A 31 -7.68 13.64 -4.94
C ARG A 31 -6.64 14.68 -4.49
N HIS A 32 -5.44 14.23 -4.15
CA HIS A 32 -4.35 15.07 -3.66
C HIS A 32 -3.22 15.23 -4.69
N GLY A 33 -3.46 14.87 -5.96
CA GLY A 33 -2.47 14.90 -7.04
C GLY A 33 -1.91 13.52 -7.39
N PRO A 34 -0.96 13.47 -8.34
CA PRO A 34 -0.30 12.24 -8.75
C PRO A 34 0.67 11.73 -7.67
N GLY A 35 0.76 10.41 -7.51
CA GLY A 35 1.65 9.79 -6.54
C GLY A 35 1.16 8.43 -6.02
N VAL A 36 2.01 7.78 -5.23
CA VAL A 36 1.63 6.63 -4.40
C VAL A 36 1.07 7.14 -3.09
N TYR A 37 -0.16 6.73 -2.79
CA TYR A 37 -0.90 7.12 -1.59
C TYR A 37 -0.51 6.20 -0.44
N LEU A 38 -0.22 6.82 0.70
CA LEU A 38 0.38 6.19 1.87
C LEU A 38 -0.31 6.68 3.14
N THR A 39 -0.19 5.90 4.21
CA THR A 39 -0.56 6.26 5.58
C THR A 39 0.52 5.79 6.55
N THR A 40 0.60 6.41 7.74
CA THR A 40 1.42 5.91 8.86
C THR A 40 0.64 4.97 9.77
N ILE A 41 -0.69 4.89 9.59
CA ILE A 41 -1.55 3.99 10.35
C ILE A 41 -1.44 2.57 9.80
N GLY A 42 -0.80 1.71 10.57
CA GLY A 42 -0.67 0.29 10.26
C GLY A 42 -1.90 -0.54 10.67
N PRO A 43 -1.96 -1.81 10.22
CA PRO A 43 -3.08 -2.72 10.47
C PRO A 43 -3.28 -3.06 11.96
N ASP A 44 -2.26 -2.88 12.80
CA ASP A 44 -2.35 -3.06 14.26
C ASP A 44 -3.36 -2.09 14.91
N ASN A 45 -3.72 -0.99 14.24
CA ASN A 45 -4.76 -0.07 14.68
C ASN A 45 -6.19 -0.54 14.32
N GLY A 46 -6.32 -1.72 13.70
CA GLY A 46 -7.58 -2.26 13.20
C GLY A 46 -7.83 -1.87 11.74
N TRP A 47 -8.05 -2.88 10.88
CA TRP A 47 -8.30 -2.71 9.44
C TRP A 47 -9.52 -1.83 9.13
N ASP A 48 -10.55 -1.89 9.97
CA ASP A 48 -11.77 -1.11 9.79
C ASP A 48 -11.49 0.38 10.11
N ASN A 49 -10.68 0.67 11.13
CA ASN A 49 -10.28 2.03 11.48
C ASN A 49 -9.43 2.68 10.37
N VAL A 50 -8.54 1.92 9.74
CA VAL A 50 -7.74 2.40 8.60
C VAL A 50 -8.64 2.78 7.42
N THR A 51 -9.62 1.93 7.11
CA THR A 51 -10.52 2.14 5.97
C THR A 51 -11.40 3.37 6.18
N THR A 52 -11.96 3.53 7.38
CA THR A 52 -12.72 4.74 7.73
C THR A 52 -11.85 6.00 7.72
N ASN A 53 -10.62 5.91 8.22
CA ASN A 53 -9.68 7.04 8.18
C ASN A 53 -9.28 7.44 6.76
N ASN A 54 -9.02 6.49 5.87
CA ASN A 54 -8.51 6.80 4.52
C ASN A 54 -9.59 7.33 3.57
N TRP A 55 -10.86 6.91 3.72
CA TRP A 55 -11.94 7.25 2.78
C TRP A 55 -13.12 8.05 3.37
N GLY A 56 -13.11 8.35 4.67
CA GLY A 56 -13.99 9.36 5.29
C GLY A 56 -15.50 9.08 5.23
N GLY A 57 -15.92 7.82 5.08
CA GLY A 57 -17.32 7.44 4.95
C GLY A 57 -17.67 6.08 5.58
N THR A 58 -18.98 5.79 5.67
CA THR A 58 -19.55 4.53 6.16
C THR A 58 -19.07 3.34 5.33
N PHE A 59 -18.84 2.21 6.01
CA PHE A 59 -18.24 0.96 5.53
C PHE A 59 -18.89 0.34 4.28
N ALA A 60 -20.11 0.76 3.92
CA ALA A 60 -20.88 0.19 2.81
C ALA A 60 -20.22 0.50 1.45
N GLY A 61 -19.67 -0.52 0.80
CA GLY A 61 -19.14 -0.46 -0.57
C GLY A 61 -17.61 -0.40 -0.71
N ASN A 62 -16.86 -0.48 0.39
CA ASN A 62 -15.38 -0.54 0.37
C ASN A 62 -14.81 -1.89 0.84
N GLU A 63 -15.67 -2.90 1.02
CA GLU A 63 -15.25 -4.28 1.25
C GLU A 63 -14.31 -4.74 0.12
N GLY A 64 -13.19 -5.37 0.48
CA GLY A 64 -12.20 -5.86 -0.47
C GLY A 64 -11.10 -4.87 -0.88
N LYS A 65 -11.30 -3.55 -0.70
CA LYS A 65 -10.35 -2.51 -1.17
C LYS A 65 -9.11 -2.32 -0.29
N ALA A 66 -9.15 -2.84 0.94
CA ALA A 66 -8.09 -2.73 1.92
C ALA A 66 -7.87 -4.09 2.60
N ASP A 67 -7.87 -5.17 1.83
CA ASP A 67 -7.62 -6.52 2.36
C ASP A 67 -6.13 -6.78 2.61
N TYR A 68 -5.27 -5.97 1.99
CA TYR A 68 -3.82 -6.09 2.08
C TYR A 68 -3.18 -4.74 2.35
N ALA A 69 -2.05 -4.77 3.04
CA ALA A 69 -1.20 -3.61 3.24
C ALA A 69 0.26 -3.96 2.99
N ILE A 70 0.97 -3.06 2.31
CA ILE A 70 2.41 -3.14 2.13
C ILE A 70 3.04 -2.06 2.98
N SER A 71 3.70 -2.45 4.06
CA SER A 71 4.53 -1.54 4.85
C SER A 71 5.90 -1.38 4.21
N MET A 72 6.46 -0.17 4.22
CA MET A 72 7.74 0.14 3.61
C MET A 72 8.46 1.27 4.37
N LYS A 73 9.80 1.21 4.43
CA LYS A 73 10.62 2.31 4.97
C LYS A 73 11.05 3.26 3.86
N LEU A 74 10.50 4.48 3.84
CA LEU A 74 10.81 5.51 2.84
C LEU A 74 11.57 6.70 3.47
N PRO A 75 12.40 7.41 2.70
CA PRO A 75 13.01 8.66 3.17
C PRO A 75 11.92 9.72 3.42
N ARG A 76 11.90 10.28 4.64
CA ARG A 76 10.87 11.25 5.07
C ARG A 76 10.77 12.44 4.12
N GLU A 77 11.93 12.92 3.65
CA GLU A 77 12.05 14.07 2.74
C GLU A 77 11.43 13.86 1.36
N LYS A 78 11.14 12.60 0.98
CA LYS A 78 10.49 12.27 -0.30
C LYS A 78 8.98 12.05 -0.16
N VAL A 79 8.46 12.09 1.06
CA VAL A 79 7.05 11.81 1.34
C VAL A 79 6.39 13.09 1.85
N THR A 80 5.36 13.54 1.14
CA THR A 80 4.65 14.78 1.47
C THR A 80 3.34 14.46 2.18
N ARG A 81 3.08 15.09 3.34
CA ARG A 81 1.78 14.98 4.00
C ARG A 81 0.74 15.81 3.25
N CYS A 82 -0.46 15.25 3.08
CA CYS A 82 -1.57 15.96 2.43
C CYS A 82 -2.31 16.85 3.46
N ASP A 83 -1.85 18.08 3.63
CA ASP A 83 -2.34 19.02 4.68
C ASP A 83 -3.83 19.41 4.55
N SER A 84 -4.42 19.26 3.37
CA SER A 84 -5.84 19.57 3.15
C SER A 84 -6.79 18.49 3.67
N SER A 85 -6.28 17.46 4.34
CA SER A 85 -7.04 16.31 4.79
C SER A 85 -7.02 16.21 6.32
N ARG A 86 -8.18 16.04 6.97
CA ARG A 86 -8.27 15.76 8.42
C ARG A 86 -7.75 14.36 8.80
N VAL A 87 -7.16 13.66 7.83
CA VAL A 87 -6.89 12.22 7.85
C VAL A 87 -5.41 11.98 7.56
N ASP A 88 -4.89 10.85 8.00
CA ASP A 88 -3.48 10.50 7.89
C ASP A 88 -3.10 10.01 6.48
N ILE A 89 -2.95 10.95 5.53
CA ILE A 89 -2.62 10.68 4.12
C ILE A 89 -1.29 11.34 3.74
N TYR A 90 -0.45 10.55 3.07
CA TYR A 90 0.83 10.97 2.51
C TYR A 90 0.94 10.57 1.04
N LEU A 91 1.79 11.30 0.31
CA LEU A 91 2.10 11.09 -1.09
C LEU A 91 3.59 10.89 -1.29
N PHE A 92 3.93 9.85 -2.04
CA PHE A 92 5.25 9.67 -2.64
C PHE A 92 5.14 9.94 -4.15
N GLY A 93 5.89 10.92 -4.67
CA GLY A 93 5.68 11.46 -6.02
C GLY A 93 6.18 10.57 -7.19
N GLU A 94 6.82 9.45 -6.86
CA GLU A 94 7.41 8.49 -7.80
C GLU A 94 6.76 7.11 -7.63
N ASP A 95 7.11 6.17 -8.52
CA ASP A 95 6.78 4.76 -8.30
C ASP A 95 7.63 4.20 -7.14
N VAL A 96 7.07 3.28 -6.36
CA VAL A 96 7.85 2.58 -5.32
C VAL A 96 8.31 1.23 -5.86
N VAL A 97 9.61 1.11 -6.11
CA VAL A 97 10.24 -0.18 -6.46
C VAL A 97 10.53 -0.96 -5.18
N LEU A 98 9.76 -2.02 -4.92
CA LEU A 98 9.80 -2.79 -3.66
C LEU A 98 11.17 -3.43 -3.40
N GLN A 99 11.91 -3.81 -4.44
CA GLN A 99 13.26 -4.35 -4.31
C GLN A 99 14.29 -3.34 -3.78
N ARG A 100 13.99 -2.03 -3.82
CA ARG A 100 14.88 -0.96 -3.37
C ARG A 100 14.57 -0.47 -1.95
N VAL A 101 13.55 -1.04 -1.31
CA VAL A 101 13.09 -0.64 0.03
C VAL A 101 12.91 -1.87 0.91
N ASN A 102 12.99 -1.67 2.23
CA ASN A 102 12.59 -2.72 3.16
C ASN A 102 11.06 -2.70 3.26
N PHE A 103 10.41 -3.76 2.77
CA PHE A 103 8.94 -3.88 2.78
C PHE A 103 8.48 -5.16 3.52
N ARG A 104 7.26 -5.11 4.05
CA ARG A 104 6.54 -6.28 4.57
C ARG A 104 5.09 -6.25 4.14
N LEU A 105 4.55 -7.42 3.81
CA LEU A 105 3.14 -7.63 3.46
C LEU A 105 2.33 -7.95 4.72
N HIS A 106 1.13 -7.39 4.78
CA HIS A 106 0.12 -7.63 5.80
C HIS A 106 -1.21 -7.98 5.13
N SER A 107 -2.03 -8.79 5.77
CA SER A 107 -3.36 -9.19 5.26
C SER A 107 -4.41 -9.12 6.37
N LYS A 108 -5.63 -8.74 5.99
CA LYS A 108 -6.79 -8.69 6.90
C LYS A 108 -7.17 -10.09 7.40
N ASN A 109 -7.03 -11.10 6.54
CA ASN A 109 -7.30 -12.51 6.84
C ASN A 109 -6.01 -13.35 6.79
N SER A 110 -6.09 -14.65 7.11
CA SER A 110 -4.97 -15.61 7.02
C SER A 110 -4.49 -15.93 5.59
N ASP A 111 -5.05 -15.29 4.55
CA ASP A 111 -4.85 -15.65 3.13
C ASP A 111 -3.53 -15.17 2.51
N HIS A 112 -2.64 -14.48 3.24
CA HIS A 112 -1.38 -13.99 2.66
C HIS A 112 -0.46 -15.11 2.18
N GLU A 113 -0.48 -16.29 2.80
CA GLU A 113 0.34 -17.43 2.36
C GLU A 113 -0.08 -17.95 0.98
N ALA A 114 -1.38 -17.96 0.68
CA ALA A 114 -1.88 -18.41 -0.62
C ALA A 114 -1.48 -17.41 -1.73
N VAL A 115 -1.67 -16.11 -1.48
CA VAL A 115 -1.29 -15.07 -2.46
C VAL A 115 0.22 -14.98 -2.64
N ARG A 116 1.00 -15.16 -1.58
CA ARG A 116 2.46 -15.18 -1.66
C ARG A 116 2.97 -16.41 -2.42
N LYS A 117 2.41 -17.60 -2.20
CA LYS A 117 2.75 -18.80 -2.99
C LYS A 117 2.39 -18.62 -4.46
N GLU A 118 1.21 -18.06 -4.78
CA GLU A 118 0.83 -17.74 -6.16
C GLU A 118 1.83 -16.77 -6.81
N ALA A 119 2.26 -15.73 -6.09
CA ALA A 119 3.22 -14.76 -6.60
C ALA A 119 4.64 -15.33 -6.77
N GLU A 120 5.12 -16.13 -5.81
CA GLU A 120 6.44 -16.78 -5.86
C GLU A 120 6.53 -17.82 -7.00
N ILE A 121 5.45 -18.56 -7.27
CA ILE A 121 5.36 -19.48 -8.42
C ILE A 121 5.44 -18.70 -9.74
N ASN A 122 4.68 -17.60 -9.86
CA ASN A 122 4.65 -16.80 -11.08
C ASN A 122 5.98 -16.08 -11.35
N TYR A 123 6.65 -15.56 -10.31
CA TYR A 123 7.96 -14.91 -10.44
C TYR A 123 9.06 -15.88 -10.90
N ARG A 124 9.04 -17.14 -10.44
CA ARG A 124 9.99 -18.16 -10.91
C ARG A 124 9.74 -18.57 -12.37
N CYS A 125 8.50 -18.57 -12.83
CA CYS A 125 8.17 -18.87 -14.23
C CYS A 125 8.48 -17.74 -15.22
N THR A 126 8.65 -16.49 -14.77
CA THR A 126 8.98 -15.36 -15.68
C THR A 126 10.48 -15.17 -15.90
N LEU A 127 11.32 -15.95 -15.20
CA LEU A 127 12.79 -15.92 -15.30
C LEU A 127 13.36 -17.14 -16.07
N LEU A 128 12.49 -17.93 -16.70
CA LEU A 128 12.84 -19.04 -17.62
C LEU A 128 12.43 -18.66 -19.05
#